data_AF-A0A6V7L0W6-F1
#
_entry.id   AF-A0A6V7L0W6-F1
#
_cell.length_a   1.000
_cell.length_b   1.000
_cell.length_c   1.000
_cell.angle_alpha   90.00
_cell.angle_beta   90.00
_cell.angle_gamma   90.00
#
_symmetry.space_group_name_H-M   'P 1'
#
loop_
_entity.id
_entity.type
_entity.pdbx_description
1 polymer ?
#
loop_
_entity_poly.entity_id
_entity_poly.type
_entity_poly.pdbx_seq_one_letter_code
_entity_poly.pdbx_strand_id
1 'polypeptide(L)' 'KWKKTVEEHRNWLIEDAKYRVDDSKRLEGKKINKQDIFGVDGSFKKLDID' A
#
# COMPACT_ATOMS: atom_id res chain seq x y z
N LYS A 1 -22.16 9.63 -8.79
CA LYS A 1 -22.41 8.44 -7.94
C LYS A 1 -21.30 8.25 -6.89
N TRP A 2 -20.01 8.34 -7.23
CA TRP A 2 -18.88 8.18 -6.29
C TRP A 2 -18.80 9.23 -5.16
N LYS A 3 -19.10 10.50 -5.45
CA LYS A 3 -18.98 11.61 -4.49
C LYS A 3 -19.86 11.39 -3.25
N LYS A 4 -21.08 10.89 -3.46
CA LYS A 4 -22.05 10.62 -2.39
C LYS A 4 -21.55 9.52 -1.44
N THR A 5 -20.96 8.46 -1.99
CA THR A 5 -20.36 7.38 -1.20
C THR A 5 -19.22 7.89 -0.31
N VAL A 6 -18.37 8.79 -0.82
CA VAL A 6 -17.29 9.40 -0.03
C VAL A 6 -17.85 10.28 1.09
N GLU A 7 -18.90 11.04 0.83
CA GLU A 7 -19.56 11.89 1.83
C GLU A 7 -20.25 11.05 2.92
N GLU A 8 -20.90 9.94 2.56
CA GLU A 8 -21.53 9.00 3.50
C GLU A 8 -20.50 8.35 4.45
N HIS A 9 -19.29 8.08 3.97
CA HIS A 9 -18.20 7.49 4.76
C HIS A 9 -17.19 8.52 5.30
N ARG A 10 -17.50 9.82 5.24
CA ARG A 10 -16.57 10.89 5.62
C ARG A 10 -16.00 10.74 7.03
N ASN A 11 -16.83 10.42 8.00
CA ASN A 11 -16.40 10.29 9.39
C ASN A 11 -15.43 9.12 9.58
N TRP A 12 -15.73 7.98 8.94
CA TRP A 12 -14.84 6.81 8.94
C TRP A 12 -13.49 7.13 8.29
N LEU A 13 -13.48 7.85 7.16
CA LEU A 13 -12.24 8.26 6.48
C LEU A 13 -11.38 9.22 7.33
N ILE A 14 -12.02 10.13 8.07
CA ILE A 14 -11.32 11.06 8.97
C ILE A 14 -10.72 10.30 10.17
N GLU A 15 -11.42 9.30 10.67
CA GLU A 15 -10.94 8.47 11.76
C GLU A 15 -9.77 7.58 11.32
N ASP A 16 -9.90 6.92 10.17
CA ASP A 16 -8.84 6.10 9.55
C ASP A 16 -7.55 6.89 9.30
N ALA A 17 -7.68 8.17 8.92
CA ALA A 17 -6.53 9.06 8.73
C ALA A 17 -5.65 9.22 9.98
N LYS A 18 -6.20 8.97 11.19
CA LYS A 18 -5.45 9.02 12.45
C LYS A 18 -4.59 7.77 12.69
N TYR A 19 -4.91 6.65 12.05
CA TYR A 19 -4.25 5.36 12.26
C TYR A 19 -3.20 5.04 11.18
N ARG A 20 -2.61 6.07 10.57
CA ARG A 20 -1.57 5.91 9.58
C ARG A 20 -0.21 5.68 10.24
N VAL A 21 0.62 4.89 9.56
CA VAL A 21 2.02 4.70 9.96
C VAL A 21 2.80 5.94 9.59
N ASP A 22 3.59 6.45 10.53
CA ASP A 22 4.58 7.48 10.25
C ASP A 22 5.73 6.86 9.46
N ASP A 23 5.72 7.06 8.15
CA ASP A 23 6.74 6.53 7.24
C ASP A 23 8.16 7.06 7.56
N SER A 24 8.28 8.16 8.30
CA SER A 24 9.59 8.69 8.75
C SER A 24 10.21 7.83 9.86
N LYS A 25 9.39 7.10 10.62
CA LYS A 25 9.85 6.14 11.65
C LYS A 25 10.18 4.77 11.06
N ARG A 26 9.82 4.55 9.79
CA ARG A 26 10.22 3.36 9.07
C ARG A 26 11.74 3.40 8.90
N LEU A 27 12.41 2.27 9.20
CA LEU A 27 13.87 2.16 9.19
C LEU A 27 14.51 2.97 8.05
N GLU A 28 15.23 4.01 8.43
CA GLU A 28 15.99 4.84 7.50
C GLU A 28 16.94 3.93 6.72
N GLY A 29 16.73 3.84 5.40
CA GLY A 29 17.58 3.07 4.49
C GLY A 29 16.86 2.07 3.61
N LYS A 30 15.67 1.58 3.98
CA LYS A 30 14.88 0.76 3.04
C LYS A 30 14.01 1.66 2.19
N LYS A 31 14.61 2.28 1.17
CA LYS A 31 13.87 2.91 0.07
C LYS A 31 13.03 1.79 -0.56
N ILE A 32 11.73 1.77 -0.27
CA ILE A 32 10.83 0.83 -0.91
C ILE A 32 10.64 1.33 -2.33
N ASN A 33 11.37 0.73 -3.26
CA ASN A 33 11.18 1.03 -4.67
C ASN A 33 9.82 0.47 -5.08
N LYS A 34 9.15 1.12 -6.03
CA LYS A 34 7.85 0.60 -6.54
C LYS A 34 8.00 -0.86 -6.99
N GLN A 35 9.15 -1.25 -7.52
CA GLN A 35 9.46 -2.63 -7.88
C GLN A 35 9.42 -3.63 -6.71
N ASP A 36 9.79 -3.23 -5.49
CA ASP A 36 9.75 -4.08 -4.28
C ASP A 36 8.30 -4.38 -3.85
N ILE A 37 7.40 -3.40 -4.04
CA ILE A 37 5.99 -3.50 -3.64
C ILE A 37 5.24 -4.48 -4.55
N PHE A 38 5.56 -4.47 -5.84
CA PHE A 38 4.90 -5.31 -6.84
C PHE A 38 5.61 -6.64 -7.08
N GLY A 39 6.63 -6.97 -6.27
CA GLY A 39 7.34 -8.26 -6.35
C GLY A 39 8.04 -8.51 -7.69
N VAL A 40 8.35 -7.44 -8.42
CA VAL A 40 9.01 -7.53 -9.75
C VAL A 40 10.43 -8.09 -9.61
N ASP A 41 11.05 -7.89 -8.44
CA ASP A 41 12.36 -8.42 -8.07
C ASP A 41 12.29 -9.68 -7.18
N GLY A 42 11.12 -10.31 -7.11
CA GLY A 42 10.96 -11.62 -6.47
C GLY A 42 11.39 -12.75 -7.41
N SER A 43 11.96 -13.81 -6.85
CA SER A 43 12.21 -15.08 -7.54
C SER A 43 10.89 -15.78 -7.90
N PHE A 44 10.13 -15.20 -8.83
CA PHE A 44 9.08 -15.93 -9.52
C PHE A 44 9.80 -16.99 -10.35
N LYS A 45 10.05 -18.15 -9.72
CA LYS A 45 10.59 -19.31 -10.41
C LYS A 45 9.58 -19.67 -11.49
N LYS A 46 9.98 -19.48 -12.75
CA LYS A 46 9.28 -20.03 -13.90
C LYS A 46 9.04 -21.51 -13.60
N LEU A 47 7.76 -21.87 -13.42
CA LEU A 47 7.36 -23.26 -13.29
C LEU A 47 7.40 -23.82 -14.72
N ASP A 48 8.50 -24.46 -15.09
CA ASP A 48 8.55 -25.24 -16.32
C ASP A 48 7.68 -26.47 -16.12
N ILE A 49 6.54 -26.50 -16.81
CA ILE A 49 5.66 -27.66 -16.93
C ILE A 49 6.03 -28.31 -18.26
N ASP A 50 6.47 -29.57 -18.20
CA ASP A 50 6.64 -30.44 -19.37
C ASP A 50 5.29 -31.02 -19.80
#